data_AF-A0A3A8P1J4-F1
#
_entry.id   AF-A0A3A8P1J4-F1
#
_cell.length_a   1.000
_cell.length_b   1.000
_cell.length_c   1.000
_cell.angle_alpha   90.00
_cell.angle_beta   90.00
_cell.angle_gamma   90.00
#
_symmetry.space_group_name_H-M   'P 1'
#
loop_
_entity.id
_entity.type
_entity.pdbx_description
1 polymer ?
#
loop_
_entity_poly.entity_id
_entity_poly.type
_entity_poly.pdbx_seq_one_letter_code
_entity_poly.pdbx_strand_id
1 'polypeptide(L)'
;MRRAPVACLALAALATACGDNAPSKEEIDDAKARVERVAASTHMVRGALEVLGLLPVYTCGEPRRGFLGHAVEGLASKVSCAKATVTAVDDVTDAVVLSFDDGGCDVHGLRFTGQAVLEYRGGEDLMEMSADLRGMTVDGQPLKAEVGYGTCGDEARLFADVEGDVPGRQGHTFHVNSRVGKRDGLPIIGGTSLVFDGPGELTGPSGADRITLSAVTYEVGNYLPKEGTALVETASGRRIQLTFLPVLWRVGKVEVTVDEKDPVTVPVVR
;
A
#
# COMPACT_ATOMS: atom_id res chain seq x y z
N MET A 1 42.16 46.74 -20.36
CA MET A 1 40.79 46.84 -19.78
C MET A 1 40.32 45.44 -19.40
N ARG A 2 39.75 45.30 -18.18
CA ARG A 2 39.12 44.12 -17.54
C ARG A 2 40.08 42.98 -17.17
N ARG A 3 40.58 42.85 -15.92
CA ARG A 3 39.98 42.44 -14.62
C ARG A 3 39.31 41.04 -14.64
N ALA A 4 39.84 40.19 -13.74
CA ALA A 4 39.56 38.79 -13.33
C ALA A 4 38.08 38.52 -12.91
N PRO A 5 37.63 37.31 -12.44
CA PRO A 5 38.41 36.20 -11.87
C PRO A 5 37.91 34.74 -12.04
N VAL A 6 38.73 33.83 -11.48
CA VAL A 6 38.47 32.46 -11.03
C VAL A 6 37.17 32.34 -10.22
N ALA A 7 36.41 31.25 -10.45
CA ALA A 7 35.44 30.73 -9.48
C ALA A 7 35.50 29.19 -9.46
N CYS A 8 36.38 28.63 -8.63
CA CYS A 8 36.08 27.38 -7.94
C CYS A 8 35.00 27.71 -6.90
N LEU A 9 33.89 27.00 -6.89
CA LEU A 9 32.96 26.98 -5.75
C LEU A 9 32.38 25.57 -5.63
N ALA A 10 33.02 24.80 -4.77
CA ALA A 10 32.42 23.64 -4.13
C ALA A 10 31.12 24.06 -3.41
N LEU A 11 30.04 23.32 -3.63
CA LEU A 11 29.03 23.09 -2.60
C LEU A 11 29.24 21.64 -2.13
N ALA A 12 30.18 21.37 -1.23
CA ALA A 12 30.14 21.69 0.20
C ALA A 12 28.85 21.15 0.83
N ALA A 13 29.04 20.05 1.57
CA ALA A 13 28.08 19.49 2.50
C ALA A 13 27.37 20.61 3.26
N LEU A 14 26.04 20.54 3.32
CA LEU A 14 25.23 21.25 4.30
C LEU A 14 25.52 20.65 5.68
N ALA A 15 26.68 20.99 6.21
CA ALA A 15 27.02 20.91 7.61
C ALA A 15 27.09 22.36 8.10
N THR A 16 25.93 22.91 8.46
CA THR A 16 25.84 24.11 9.30
C THR A 16 24.88 23.82 10.45
N ALA A 17 25.47 23.21 11.48
CA ALA A 17 25.20 23.27 12.91
C ALA A 17 23.78 23.62 13.41
N CYS A 18 23.17 22.70 14.17
CA CYS A 18 22.84 22.88 15.60
C CYS A 18 22.09 21.65 16.15
N GLY A 19 22.72 20.91 17.06
CA GLY A 19 22.04 19.92 17.90
C GLY A 19 22.97 18.77 18.31
N ASP A 20 23.22 18.61 19.62
CA ASP A 20 23.72 17.35 20.23
C ASP A 20 22.73 16.17 20.04
N ASN A 21 21.75 16.33 19.16
CA ASN A 21 20.59 15.50 18.98
C ASN A 21 20.49 14.95 17.55
N ALA A 22 21.55 15.05 16.74
CA ALA A 22 21.60 14.41 15.42
C ALA A 22 21.69 12.88 15.57
N PRO A 23 21.02 12.09 14.70
CA PRO A 23 21.18 10.65 14.69
C PRO A 23 22.58 10.26 14.20
N SER A 24 23.18 9.27 14.86
CA SER A 24 24.43 8.65 14.45
C SER A 24 24.24 7.80 13.20
N LYS A 25 25.34 7.50 12.53
CA LYS A 25 25.32 6.73 11.28
C LYS A 25 24.64 5.36 11.41
N GLU A 26 24.91 4.66 12.51
CA GLU A 26 24.31 3.35 12.78
C GLU A 26 22.78 3.46 12.88
N GLU A 27 22.28 4.53 13.50
CA GLU A 27 20.83 4.78 13.65
C GLU A 27 20.19 5.12 12.30
N ILE A 28 20.91 5.85 11.44
CA ILE A 28 20.46 6.17 10.07
C ILE A 28 20.42 4.91 9.22
N ASP A 29 21.46 4.07 9.27
CA ASP A 29 21.53 2.82 8.49
C ASP A 29 20.44 1.83 8.94
N ASP A 30 20.22 1.72 10.26
CA ASP A 30 19.16 0.92 10.87
C ASP A 30 17.75 1.41 10.49
N ALA A 31 17.54 2.72 10.50
CA ALA A 31 16.28 3.33 10.10
C ALA A 31 16.04 3.18 8.58
N LYS A 32 17.07 3.31 7.75
CA LYS A 32 16.97 3.07 6.30
C LYS A 32 16.53 1.64 5.99
N ALA A 33 17.10 0.65 6.68
CA ALA A 33 16.66 -0.74 6.52
C ALA A 33 15.19 -0.94 6.90
N ARG A 34 14.68 -0.22 7.89
CA ARG A 34 13.25 -0.23 8.26
C ARG A 34 12.36 0.48 7.25
N VAL A 35 12.80 1.62 6.71
CA VAL A 35 12.10 2.32 5.63
C VAL A 35 11.88 1.40 4.44
N GLU A 36 12.91 0.68 4.01
CA GLU A 36 12.81 -0.25 2.88
C GLU A 36 11.83 -1.39 3.17
N ARG A 37 11.88 -1.97 4.38
CA ARG A 37 10.94 -3.02 4.80
C ARG A 37 9.49 -2.50 4.87
N VAL A 38 9.28 -1.32 5.44
CA VAL A 38 7.95 -0.68 5.49
C VAL A 38 7.45 -0.44 4.07
N ALA A 39 8.23 0.22 3.22
CA ALA A 39 7.85 0.51 1.83
C ALA A 39 7.47 -0.77 1.07
N ALA A 40 8.26 -1.83 1.18
CA ALA A 40 7.99 -3.11 0.53
C ALA A 40 6.72 -3.79 1.08
N SER A 41 6.51 -3.79 2.40
CA SER A 41 5.28 -4.34 3.00
C SER A 41 4.04 -3.57 2.56
N THR A 42 4.10 -2.23 2.52
CA THR A 42 2.99 -1.39 2.09
C THR A 42 2.73 -1.48 0.58
N HIS A 43 3.75 -1.82 -0.23
CA HIS A 43 3.58 -2.15 -1.65
C HIS A 43 2.77 -3.43 -1.85
N MET A 44 2.95 -4.44 -0.99
CA MET A 44 2.12 -5.65 -1.02
C MET A 44 0.67 -5.36 -0.59
N VAL A 45 0.48 -4.52 0.44
CA VAL A 45 -0.86 -4.05 0.85
C VAL A 45 -1.56 -3.30 -0.27
N ARG A 46 -0.82 -2.42 -0.97
CA ARG A 46 -1.30 -1.75 -2.18
C ARG A 46 -1.74 -2.78 -3.23
N GLY A 47 -0.93 -3.80 -3.51
CA GLY A 47 -1.29 -4.84 -4.47
C GLY A 47 -2.58 -5.56 -4.12
N ALA A 48 -2.79 -5.90 -2.84
CA ALA A 48 -4.03 -6.51 -2.37
C ALA A 48 -5.25 -5.62 -2.59
N LEU A 49 -5.13 -4.33 -2.30
CA LEU A 49 -6.21 -3.37 -2.46
C LEU A 49 -6.48 -3.01 -3.93
N GLU A 50 -5.48 -3.03 -4.79
CA GLU A 50 -5.67 -2.81 -6.22
C GLU A 50 -6.47 -3.94 -6.89
N VAL A 51 -6.39 -5.18 -6.39
CA VAL A 51 -7.27 -6.27 -6.84
C VAL A 51 -8.75 -5.91 -6.62
N LEU A 52 -9.08 -5.30 -5.48
CA LEU A 52 -10.45 -4.85 -5.21
C LEU A 52 -10.90 -3.73 -6.16
N GLY A 53 -9.97 -2.83 -6.52
CA GLY A 53 -10.24 -1.70 -7.41
C GLY A 53 -10.44 -2.06 -8.88
N LEU A 54 -10.23 -3.32 -9.27
CA LEU A 54 -10.46 -3.80 -10.64
C LEU A 54 -11.94 -3.83 -11.00
N LEU A 55 -12.78 -4.21 -10.03
CA LEU A 55 -14.22 -4.17 -10.17
C LEU A 55 -14.75 -2.81 -9.70
N PRO A 56 -15.82 -2.28 -10.32
CA PRO A 56 -16.51 -1.14 -9.74
C PRO A 56 -16.98 -1.45 -8.31
N VAL A 57 -17.22 -0.41 -7.52
CA VAL A 57 -17.94 -0.57 -6.26
C VAL A 57 -19.42 -0.42 -6.51
N TYR A 58 -20.16 -1.20 -5.74
CA TYR A 58 -21.59 -1.24 -5.76
C TYR A 58 -22.22 0.14 -5.51
N THR A 59 -23.17 0.50 -6.39
CA THR A 59 -24.00 1.70 -6.22
C THR A 59 -25.26 1.31 -5.45
N CYS A 60 -25.51 2.00 -4.34
CA CYS A 60 -26.65 1.72 -3.48
C CYS A 60 -27.98 1.84 -4.25
N GLY A 61 -28.89 0.90 -4.02
CA GLY A 61 -30.17 0.81 -4.74
C GLY A 61 -30.13 0.08 -6.08
N GLU A 62 -28.97 -0.42 -6.54
CA GLU A 62 -28.90 -1.21 -7.78
C GLU A 62 -29.13 -2.71 -7.51
N PRO A 63 -29.89 -3.47 -8.31
CA PRO A 63 -30.00 -4.91 -8.11
C PRO A 63 -28.61 -5.60 -8.17
N ARG A 64 -28.21 -6.30 -7.10
CA ARG A 64 -26.87 -6.91 -6.94
C ARG A 64 -26.39 -7.69 -8.17
N ARG A 65 -27.22 -8.58 -8.72
CA ARG A 65 -26.87 -9.37 -9.91
C ARG A 65 -26.71 -8.53 -11.18
N GLY A 66 -27.52 -7.49 -11.34
CA GLY A 66 -27.40 -6.56 -12.46
C GLY A 66 -26.07 -5.82 -12.40
N PHE A 67 -25.75 -5.28 -11.22
CA PHE A 67 -24.48 -4.63 -10.94
C PHE A 67 -23.28 -5.53 -11.27
N LEU A 68 -23.27 -6.77 -10.74
CA LEU A 68 -22.15 -7.68 -10.96
C LEU A 68 -21.99 -8.09 -12.42
N GLY A 69 -23.09 -8.25 -13.16
CA GLY A 69 -23.04 -8.49 -14.60
C GLY A 69 -22.31 -7.36 -15.34
N HIS A 70 -22.71 -6.11 -15.08
CA HIS A 70 -22.06 -4.94 -15.67
C HIS A 70 -20.62 -4.76 -15.20
N ALA A 71 -20.32 -5.08 -13.94
CA ALA A 71 -18.97 -5.02 -13.38
C ALA A 71 -18.01 -5.95 -14.13
N VAL A 72 -18.44 -7.19 -14.38
CA VAL A 72 -17.65 -8.19 -15.11
C VAL A 72 -17.46 -7.82 -16.57
N GLU A 73 -18.50 -7.34 -17.25
CA GLU A 73 -18.39 -6.84 -18.62
C GLU A 73 -17.42 -5.66 -18.72
N GLY A 74 -17.48 -4.75 -17.76
CA GLY A 74 -16.60 -3.58 -17.66
C GLY A 74 -15.13 -3.93 -17.42
N LEU A 75 -14.84 -5.02 -16.69
CA LEU A 75 -13.47 -5.42 -16.38
C LEU A 75 -12.63 -5.65 -17.64
N ALA A 76 -13.14 -6.42 -18.61
CA ALA A 76 -12.41 -6.75 -19.84
C ALA A 76 -12.05 -5.50 -20.66
N SER A 77 -12.84 -4.42 -20.54
CA SER A 77 -12.55 -3.13 -21.18
C SER A 77 -11.41 -2.35 -20.50
N LYS A 78 -11.16 -2.59 -19.21
CA LYS A 78 -10.12 -1.90 -18.42
C LYS A 78 -8.83 -2.70 -18.36
N VAL A 79 -8.94 -4.02 -18.22
CA VAL A 79 -7.82 -4.94 -18.04
C VAL A 79 -8.03 -6.16 -18.92
N SER A 80 -7.43 -6.11 -20.12
CA SER A 80 -7.65 -7.12 -21.17
C SER A 80 -7.12 -8.52 -20.82
N CYS A 81 -6.16 -8.62 -19.89
CA CYS A 81 -5.60 -9.88 -19.42
C CYS A 81 -6.28 -10.46 -18.18
N ALA A 82 -7.33 -9.80 -17.66
CA ALA A 82 -8.15 -10.30 -16.57
C ALA A 82 -9.44 -10.93 -17.11
N LYS A 83 -9.86 -12.03 -16.51
CA LYS A 83 -11.16 -12.67 -16.75
C LYS A 83 -11.96 -12.66 -15.46
N ALA A 84 -13.25 -12.39 -15.56
CA ALA A 84 -14.16 -12.49 -14.43
C ALA A 84 -15.44 -13.22 -14.80
N THR A 85 -16.01 -13.96 -13.85
CA THR A 85 -17.29 -14.65 -14.01
C THR A 85 -18.13 -14.51 -12.76
N VAL A 86 -19.42 -14.22 -12.92
CA VAL A 86 -20.36 -14.11 -11.80
C VAL A 86 -20.98 -15.48 -11.53
N THR A 87 -20.99 -15.89 -10.26
CA THR A 87 -21.62 -17.12 -9.79
C THR A 87 -22.53 -16.81 -8.61
N ALA A 88 -23.76 -17.30 -8.64
CA ALA A 88 -24.64 -17.23 -7.47
C ALA A 88 -24.15 -18.18 -6.38
N VAL A 89 -24.01 -17.70 -5.15
CA VAL A 89 -23.62 -18.52 -3.99
C VAL A 89 -24.86 -18.93 -3.22
N ASP A 90 -25.67 -17.95 -2.84
CA ASP A 90 -26.96 -18.13 -2.16
C ASP A 90 -27.93 -16.98 -2.50
N ASP A 91 -29.04 -16.85 -1.76
CA ASP A 91 -30.05 -15.81 -2.01
C ASP A 91 -29.53 -14.39 -1.76
N VAL A 92 -28.58 -14.23 -0.83
CA VAL A 92 -28.05 -12.94 -0.38
C VAL A 92 -26.58 -12.72 -0.74
N THR A 93 -25.96 -13.67 -1.44
CA THR A 93 -24.56 -13.66 -1.81
C THR A 93 -24.36 -14.08 -3.27
N ASP A 94 -23.63 -13.26 -4.03
CA ASP A 94 -23.08 -13.62 -5.34
C ASP A 94 -21.55 -13.49 -5.27
N ALA A 95 -20.84 -14.24 -6.10
CA ALA A 95 -19.38 -14.21 -6.17
C ALA A 95 -18.90 -13.84 -7.57
N VAL A 96 -17.79 -13.11 -7.64
CA VAL A 96 -17.04 -12.91 -8.87
C VAL A 96 -15.73 -13.69 -8.78
N VAL A 97 -15.57 -14.69 -9.64
CA VAL A 97 -14.29 -15.39 -9.80
C VAL A 97 -13.44 -14.58 -10.76
N LEU A 98 -12.40 -13.94 -10.24
CA LEU A 98 -11.41 -13.16 -10.98
C LEU A 98 -10.17 -14.03 -11.22
N SER A 99 -9.68 -14.07 -12.46
CA SER A 99 -8.48 -14.83 -12.81
C SER A 99 -7.58 -14.08 -13.78
N PHE A 100 -6.28 -14.28 -13.64
CA PHE A 100 -5.23 -13.81 -14.52
C PHE A 100 -4.48 -15.02 -15.10
N ASP A 101 -4.18 -14.97 -16.39
CA ASP A 101 -3.47 -16.07 -17.07
C ASP A 101 -2.03 -16.24 -16.51
N ASP A 102 -1.42 -17.42 -16.69
CA ASP A 102 -0.08 -17.76 -16.16
C ASP A 102 1.03 -16.82 -16.64
N GLY A 103 0.85 -16.20 -17.81
CA GLY A 103 1.74 -15.16 -18.31
C GLY A 103 1.75 -13.91 -17.44
N GLY A 104 0.74 -13.73 -16.59
CA GLY A 104 0.54 -12.57 -15.73
C GLY A 104 -0.06 -11.36 -16.44
N CYS A 105 -0.60 -10.45 -15.63
CA CYS A 105 -1.29 -9.26 -16.08
C CYS A 105 -0.72 -8.04 -15.36
N ASP A 106 -0.14 -7.12 -16.13
CA ASP A 106 0.46 -5.90 -15.59
C ASP A 106 -0.63 -4.83 -15.39
N VAL A 107 -0.94 -4.52 -14.13
CA VAL A 107 -1.93 -3.52 -13.72
C VAL A 107 -1.24 -2.52 -12.81
N HIS A 108 -1.22 -1.24 -13.20
CA HIS A 108 -0.56 -0.15 -12.47
C HIS A 108 0.87 -0.48 -11.99
N GLY A 109 1.66 -1.15 -12.83
CA GLY A 109 3.06 -1.49 -12.52
C GLY A 109 3.23 -2.65 -11.53
N LEU A 110 2.16 -3.40 -11.24
CA LEU A 110 2.18 -4.68 -10.53
C LEU A 110 1.84 -5.81 -11.50
N ARG A 111 2.54 -6.93 -11.41
CA ARG A 111 2.22 -8.13 -12.20
C ARG A 111 1.38 -9.10 -11.39
N PHE A 112 0.11 -9.25 -11.74
CA PHE A 112 -0.81 -10.19 -11.10
C PHE A 112 -0.84 -11.53 -11.82
N THR A 113 -0.89 -12.64 -11.07
CA THR A 113 -1.18 -13.99 -11.58
C THR A 113 -2.14 -14.74 -10.65
N GLY A 114 -2.75 -15.81 -11.12
CA GLY A 114 -3.60 -16.69 -10.32
C GLY A 114 -5.06 -16.26 -10.30
N GLN A 115 -5.79 -16.64 -9.25
CA GLN A 115 -7.23 -16.39 -9.15
C GLN A 115 -7.66 -16.03 -7.73
N ALA A 116 -8.75 -15.28 -7.63
CA ALA A 116 -9.44 -14.96 -6.37
C ALA A 116 -10.96 -15.02 -6.56
N VAL A 117 -11.66 -15.25 -5.47
CA VAL A 117 -13.13 -15.18 -5.40
C VAL A 117 -13.49 -13.96 -4.57
N LEU A 118 -14.21 -13.03 -5.20
CA LEU A 118 -14.72 -11.82 -4.56
C LEU A 118 -16.19 -12.06 -4.24
N GLU A 119 -16.51 -12.25 -2.96
CA GLU A 119 -17.86 -12.51 -2.48
C GLU A 119 -18.56 -11.20 -2.16
N TYR A 120 -19.73 -10.99 -2.75
CA TYR A 120 -20.59 -9.83 -2.57
C TYR A 120 -21.85 -10.25 -1.83
N ARG A 121 -21.99 -9.79 -0.60
CA ARG A 121 -23.10 -10.10 0.29
C ARG A 121 -23.92 -8.87 0.60
N GLY A 122 -25.25 -9.03 0.61
CA GLY A 122 -26.19 -7.96 0.95
C GLY A 122 -27.06 -7.55 -0.23
N GLY A 123 -27.53 -6.31 -0.23
CA GLY A 123 -28.54 -5.79 -1.17
C GLY A 123 -28.53 -4.27 -1.27
N GLU A 124 -29.69 -3.70 -1.59
CA GLU A 124 -29.84 -2.27 -1.93
C GLU A 124 -29.37 -1.30 -0.82
N ASP A 125 -29.54 -1.69 0.44
CA ASP A 125 -29.24 -0.85 1.62
C ASP A 125 -27.82 -1.01 2.17
N LEU A 126 -27.20 -2.18 1.97
CA LEU A 126 -25.85 -2.52 2.46
C LEU A 126 -25.24 -3.56 1.53
N MET A 127 -24.03 -3.30 1.06
CA MET A 127 -23.22 -4.24 0.30
C MET A 127 -21.86 -4.43 0.95
N GLU A 128 -21.54 -5.66 1.29
CA GLU A 128 -20.23 -6.06 1.75
C GLU A 128 -19.56 -6.89 0.68
N MET A 129 -18.30 -6.57 0.36
CA MET A 129 -17.46 -7.41 -0.46
C MET A 129 -16.24 -7.86 0.33
N SER A 130 -15.90 -9.14 0.22
CA SER A 130 -14.69 -9.72 0.77
C SER A 130 -14.01 -10.63 -0.24
N ALA A 131 -12.70 -10.73 -0.17
CA ALA A 131 -11.91 -11.60 -1.03
C ALA A 131 -10.73 -12.20 -0.26
N ASP A 132 -10.55 -13.50 -0.44
CA ASP A 132 -9.33 -14.21 -0.07
C ASP A 132 -8.41 -14.29 -1.30
N LEU A 133 -7.23 -13.67 -1.18
CA LEU A 133 -6.28 -13.53 -2.27
C LEU A 133 -5.16 -14.56 -2.24
N ARG A 134 -5.20 -15.56 -1.34
CA ARG A 134 -4.15 -16.60 -1.21
C ARG A 134 -3.91 -17.41 -2.49
N GLY A 135 -4.86 -17.41 -3.42
CA GLY A 135 -4.75 -18.00 -4.76
C GLY A 135 -4.04 -17.13 -5.80
N MET A 136 -3.56 -15.94 -5.42
CA MET A 136 -2.94 -14.97 -6.31
C MET A 136 -1.46 -14.71 -5.97
N THR A 137 -0.75 -14.13 -6.93
CA THR A 137 0.58 -13.55 -6.72
C THR A 137 0.66 -12.12 -7.22
N VAL A 138 1.51 -11.31 -6.59
CA VAL A 138 1.89 -9.96 -7.03
C VAL A 138 3.40 -9.93 -7.20
N ASP A 139 3.87 -9.55 -8.39
CA ASP A 139 5.31 -9.50 -8.72
C ASP A 139 6.04 -10.83 -8.40
N GLY A 140 5.34 -11.95 -8.60
CA GLY A 140 5.82 -13.31 -8.32
C GLY A 140 5.82 -13.70 -6.84
N GLN A 141 5.37 -12.84 -5.93
CA GLN A 141 5.21 -13.14 -4.51
C GLN A 141 3.77 -13.60 -4.21
N PRO A 142 3.57 -14.69 -3.45
CA PRO A 142 2.23 -15.08 -3.00
C PRO A 142 1.54 -13.97 -2.21
N LEU A 143 0.28 -13.73 -2.51
CA LEU A 143 -0.50 -12.71 -1.84
C LEU A 143 -1.34 -13.33 -0.72
N LYS A 144 -0.76 -13.46 0.48
CA LYS A 144 -1.51 -13.94 1.64
C LYS A 144 -2.30 -12.77 2.24
N ALA A 145 -3.45 -12.49 1.64
CA ALA A 145 -4.26 -11.36 2.02
C ALA A 145 -5.75 -11.71 2.07
N GLU A 146 -6.42 -11.16 3.08
CA GLU A 146 -7.88 -11.00 3.09
C GLU A 146 -8.19 -9.51 2.98
N VAL A 147 -9.05 -9.15 2.04
CA VAL A 147 -9.39 -7.76 1.78
C VAL A 147 -10.89 -7.62 1.62
N GLY A 148 -11.42 -6.43 1.86
CA GLY A 148 -12.83 -6.19 1.60
C GLY A 148 -13.25 -4.76 1.85
N TYR A 149 -14.48 -4.47 1.46
CA TYR A 149 -15.14 -3.22 1.74
C TYR A 149 -16.59 -3.44 2.17
N GLY A 150 -17.15 -2.47 2.90
CA GLY A 150 -18.58 -2.31 3.09
C GLY A 150 -19.00 -0.96 2.53
N THR A 151 -20.05 -0.93 1.72
CA THR A 151 -20.67 0.29 1.21
C THR A 151 -22.17 0.29 1.46
N CYS A 152 -22.78 1.47 1.35
CA CYS A 152 -24.20 1.71 1.65
C CYS A 152 -24.52 1.63 3.16
N GLY A 153 -25.48 2.43 3.61
CA GLY A 153 -25.70 2.74 5.03
C GLY A 153 -24.90 3.96 5.53
N ASP A 154 -24.71 4.06 6.85
CA ASP A 154 -24.11 5.23 7.50
C ASP A 154 -22.58 5.28 7.42
N GLU A 155 -21.92 4.22 6.96
CA GLU A 155 -20.45 4.17 6.90
C GLU A 155 -19.96 3.32 5.71
N ALA A 156 -18.98 3.85 4.98
CA ALA A 156 -18.21 3.08 4.01
C ALA A 156 -16.83 2.77 4.60
N ARG A 157 -16.47 1.48 4.64
CA ARG A 157 -15.25 0.97 5.27
C ARG A 157 -14.46 0.07 4.31
N LEU A 158 -13.15 0.11 4.42
CA LEU A 158 -12.20 -0.77 3.74
C LEU A 158 -11.36 -1.48 4.78
N PHE A 159 -11.00 -2.73 4.51
CA PHE A 159 -9.99 -3.43 5.27
C PHE A 159 -9.05 -4.24 4.37
N ALA A 160 -7.82 -4.41 4.85
CA ALA A 160 -6.84 -5.32 4.30
C ALA A 160 -6.06 -5.96 5.46
N ASP A 161 -6.09 -7.27 5.53
CA ASP A 161 -5.26 -8.08 6.41
C ASP A 161 -4.26 -8.82 5.53
N VAL A 162 -2.99 -8.41 5.57
CA VAL A 162 -1.96 -8.87 4.64
C VAL A 162 -0.75 -9.38 5.40
N GLU A 163 -0.33 -10.59 5.10
CA GLU A 163 0.90 -11.19 5.63
C GLU A 163 1.82 -11.63 4.48
N GLY A 164 3.12 -11.74 4.75
CA GLY A 164 4.05 -12.22 3.74
C GLY A 164 5.51 -12.11 4.11
N ASP A 165 6.37 -12.58 3.21
CA ASP A 165 7.80 -12.32 3.26
C ASP A 165 8.09 -10.92 2.72
N VAL A 166 9.07 -10.23 3.31
CA VAL A 166 9.51 -8.94 2.78
C VAL A 166 10.34 -9.18 1.51
N PRO A 167 9.95 -8.64 0.35
CA PRO A 167 10.68 -8.81 -0.90
C PRO A 167 12.17 -8.48 -0.77
N GLY A 168 13.03 -9.36 -1.29
CA GLY A 168 14.49 -9.19 -1.25
C GLY A 168 15.14 -9.33 0.13
N ARG A 169 14.39 -9.69 1.18
CA ARG A 169 14.87 -9.80 2.57
C ARG A 169 14.54 -11.16 3.18
N GLN A 170 15.38 -12.17 2.90
CA GLN A 170 15.19 -13.52 3.44
C GLN A 170 15.06 -13.52 4.97
N GLY A 171 14.12 -14.31 5.48
CA GLY A 171 13.87 -14.44 6.93
C GLY A 171 13.20 -13.22 7.58
N HIS A 172 12.69 -12.28 6.77
CA HIS A 172 11.89 -11.16 7.25
C HIS A 172 10.45 -11.32 6.76
N THR A 173 9.50 -11.16 7.67
CA THR A 173 8.08 -11.23 7.37
C THR A 173 7.38 -9.95 7.81
N PHE A 174 6.17 -9.75 7.32
CA PHE A 174 5.30 -8.67 7.75
C PHE A 174 3.88 -9.17 7.96
N HIS A 175 3.14 -8.46 8.81
CA HIS A 175 1.69 -8.56 8.96
C HIS A 175 1.13 -7.14 9.08
N VAL A 176 0.17 -6.76 8.25
CA VAL A 176 -0.45 -5.42 8.27
C VAL A 176 -1.95 -5.59 8.29
N ASN A 177 -2.59 -5.03 9.31
CA ASN A 177 -4.04 -4.93 9.40
C ASN A 177 -4.43 -3.47 9.18
N SER A 178 -4.79 -3.15 7.94
CA SER A 178 -5.25 -1.81 7.58
C SER A 178 -6.77 -1.74 7.62
N ARG A 179 -7.30 -0.68 8.24
CA ARG A 179 -8.72 -0.35 8.24
C ARG A 179 -8.89 1.11 7.92
N VAL A 180 -9.69 1.42 6.91
CA VAL A 180 -9.79 2.77 6.36
C VAL A 180 -11.26 3.13 6.18
N GLY A 181 -11.70 4.20 6.85
CA GLY A 181 -13.02 4.81 6.60
C GLY A 181 -12.97 5.75 5.39
N LYS A 182 -14.13 6.11 4.83
CA LYS A 182 -14.20 7.03 3.68
C LYS A 182 -13.51 8.39 3.97
N ARG A 183 -12.51 8.75 3.17
CA ARG A 183 -11.84 10.08 3.14
C ARG A 183 -11.89 10.68 1.73
N ASP A 184 -11.85 12.02 1.66
CA ASP A 184 -11.70 12.75 0.40
C ASP A 184 -10.33 12.40 -0.21
N GLY A 185 -10.34 11.55 -1.24
CA GLY A 185 -9.10 11.01 -1.84
C GLY A 185 -8.96 9.49 -1.79
N LEU A 186 -9.99 8.74 -1.40
CA LEU A 186 -10.02 7.29 -1.60
C LEU A 186 -10.66 6.92 -2.93
N PRO A 187 -9.92 6.37 -3.90
CA PRO A 187 -10.51 5.66 -5.01
C PRO A 187 -10.59 4.20 -4.67
N ILE A 188 -11.72 3.87 -4.10
CA ILE A 188 -12.12 2.47 -4.02
C ILE A 188 -12.67 2.04 -5.42
N ILE A 189 -12.79 2.99 -6.38
CA ILE A 189 -13.49 2.87 -7.68
C ILE A 189 -12.84 3.72 -8.79
N GLY A 190 -11.66 3.35 -9.28
CA GLY A 190 -11.10 4.00 -10.48
C GLY A 190 -10.71 5.49 -10.35
N GLY A 191 -10.48 6.00 -9.14
CA GLY A 191 -9.67 7.21 -8.97
C GLY A 191 -8.19 6.87 -8.71
N THR A 192 -7.41 7.85 -8.25
CA THR A 192 -5.95 7.87 -8.49
C THR A 192 -5.05 7.79 -7.26
N SER A 193 -5.57 7.69 -6.04
CA SER A 193 -4.83 7.54 -4.78
C SER A 193 -5.16 6.27 -3.97
N LEU A 194 -4.59 6.00 -2.81
CA LEU A 194 -5.08 5.00 -1.82
C LEU A 194 -4.62 5.51 -0.47
N VAL A 195 -5.34 5.30 0.62
CA VAL A 195 -4.91 5.75 1.96
C VAL A 195 -4.88 4.55 2.88
N PHE A 196 -3.78 4.36 3.61
CA PHE A 196 -3.63 3.28 4.59
C PHE A 196 -3.59 3.85 6.02
N ASP A 197 -4.40 3.25 6.88
CA ASP A 197 -4.44 3.48 8.31
C ASP A 197 -4.46 2.12 9.01
N GLY A 198 -3.77 2.00 10.15
CA GLY A 198 -3.86 0.82 11.01
C GLY A 198 -2.51 0.27 11.49
N PRO A 199 -2.55 -0.72 12.39
CA PRO A 199 -1.37 -1.38 12.91
C PRO A 199 -0.75 -2.36 11.90
N GLY A 200 0.54 -2.62 12.08
CA GLY A 200 1.24 -3.72 11.45
C GLY A 200 2.41 -4.19 12.29
N GLU A 201 3.13 -5.18 11.78
CA GLU A 201 4.28 -5.81 12.40
C GLU A 201 5.30 -6.16 11.31
N LEU A 202 6.59 -5.92 11.58
CA LEU A 202 7.72 -6.44 10.80
C LEU A 202 8.51 -7.40 11.68
N THR A 203 8.55 -8.67 11.31
CA THR A 203 9.33 -9.67 12.02
C THR A 203 10.63 -9.96 11.27
N GLY A 204 11.73 -10.10 12.02
CA GLY A 204 13.04 -10.44 11.48
C GLY A 204 14.00 -10.98 12.55
N PRO A 205 15.28 -11.16 12.23
CA PRO A 205 16.27 -11.73 13.16
C PRO A 205 16.43 -10.96 14.48
N SER A 206 16.12 -9.66 14.47
CA SER A 206 16.23 -8.76 15.62
C SER A 206 14.95 -8.68 16.46
N GLY A 207 13.93 -9.49 16.15
CA GLY A 207 12.62 -9.47 16.81
C GLY A 207 11.50 -8.90 15.92
N ALA A 208 10.38 -8.59 16.56
CA ALA A 208 9.19 -8.02 15.92
C ALA A 208 9.11 -6.51 16.21
N ASP A 209 9.15 -5.70 15.15
CA ASP A 209 8.93 -4.27 15.22
C ASP A 209 7.42 -3.99 14.99
N ARG A 210 6.78 -3.17 15.84
CA ARG A 210 5.40 -2.74 15.64
C ARG A 210 5.36 -1.56 14.67
N ILE A 211 4.46 -1.58 13.70
CA ILE A 211 4.18 -0.46 12.79
C ILE A 211 2.82 0.15 13.14
N THR A 212 2.72 1.47 13.04
CA THR A 212 1.45 2.19 12.94
C THR A 212 1.46 3.07 11.70
N LEU A 213 0.59 2.76 10.74
CA LEU A 213 0.38 3.57 9.54
C LEU A 213 -0.69 4.61 9.82
N SER A 214 -0.41 5.88 9.51
CA SER A 214 -1.33 6.99 9.73
C SER A 214 -1.39 7.86 8.48
N ALA A 215 -2.55 7.82 7.82
CA ALA A 215 -2.88 8.53 6.59
C ALA A 215 -1.81 8.35 5.49
N VAL A 216 -1.29 7.13 5.34
CA VAL A 216 -0.27 6.85 4.33
C VAL A 216 -0.92 6.79 2.96
N THR A 217 -0.77 7.88 2.19
CA THR A 217 -1.42 8.06 0.90
C THR A 217 -0.50 7.62 -0.23
N TYR A 218 -0.99 6.74 -1.09
CA TYR A 218 -0.37 6.37 -2.36
C TYR A 218 -1.03 7.10 -3.52
N GLU A 219 -0.29 7.32 -4.60
CA GLU A 219 -0.87 7.49 -5.93
C GLU A 219 -0.85 6.12 -6.63
N VAL A 220 -1.97 5.70 -7.21
CA VAL A 220 -2.09 4.45 -7.96
C VAL A 220 -0.96 4.38 -9.00
N GLY A 221 -0.28 3.24 -9.06
CA GLY A 221 0.92 3.08 -9.90
C GLY A 221 2.25 3.31 -9.20
N ASN A 222 2.26 3.92 -8.01
CA ASN A 222 3.50 4.35 -7.36
C ASN A 222 3.92 3.42 -6.20
N TYR A 223 5.23 3.17 -6.14
CA TYR A 223 5.84 2.31 -5.12
C TYR A 223 5.94 2.98 -3.74
N LEU A 224 6.20 4.30 -3.70
CA LEU A 224 6.31 5.04 -2.44
C LEU A 224 5.01 5.78 -2.15
N PRO A 225 4.65 5.91 -0.86
CA PRO A 225 3.61 6.85 -0.46
C PRO A 225 3.97 8.27 -0.87
N LYS A 226 2.97 8.99 -1.35
CA LYS A 226 3.01 10.42 -1.61
C LYS A 226 3.15 11.23 -0.33
N GLU A 227 2.37 10.87 0.69
CA GLU A 227 2.31 11.57 1.97
C GLU A 227 1.80 10.68 3.10
N GLY A 228 1.89 11.16 4.33
CA GLY A 228 1.47 10.45 5.53
C GLY A 228 2.64 10.05 6.42
N THR A 229 2.37 9.20 7.42
CA THR A 229 3.40 8.77 8.37
C THR A 229 3.32 7.27 8.68
N ALA A 230 4.48 6.65 8.89
CA ALA A 230 4.58 5.33 9.48
C ALA A 230 5.46 5.41 10.73
N LEU A 231 4.91 5.04 11.88
CA LEU A 231 5.68 4.92 13.12
C LEU A 231 6.12 3.47 13.29
N VAL A 232 7.41 3.24 13.47
CA VAL A 232 7.99 1.94 13.79
C VAL A 232 8.51 1.95 15.22
N GLU A 233 7.98 1.07 16.06
CA GLU A 233 8.46 0.83 17.42
C GLU A 233 9.23 -0.47 17.44
N THR A 234 10.54 -0.37 17.63
CA THR A 234 11.43 -1.52 17.49
C THR A 234 11.33 -2.46 18.68
N ALA A 235 11.67 -3.73 18.47
CA ALA A 235 11.79 -4.70 19.56
C ALA A 235 12.76 -4.25 20.68
N SER A 236 13.72 -3.39 20.35
CA SER A 236 14.68 -2.80 21.29
C SER A 236 14.17 -1.52 21.99
N GLY A 237 12.90 -1.13 21.78
CA GLY A 237 12.27 0.01 22.43
C GLY A 237 12.51 1.38 21.77
N ARG A 238 13.00 1.42 20.54
CA ARG A 238 13.22 2.67 19.80
C ARG A 238 11.99 3.07 19.00
N ARG A 239 11.87 4.37 18.72
CA ARG A 239 10.80 4.90 17.87
C ARG A 239 11.41 5.45 16.60
N ILE A 240 10.93 5.04 15.44
CA ILE A 240 11.40 5.53 14.14
C ILE A 240 10.18 5.99 13.38
N GLN A 241 10.04 7.30 13.21
CA GLN A 241 8.96 7.89 12.44
C GLN A 241 9.44 8.13 11.01
N LEU A 242 8.68 7.58 10.06
CA LEU A 242 8.84 7.79 8.64
C LEU A 242 7.79 8.80 8.20
N THR A 243 8.24 9.97 7.75
CA THR A 243 7.38 11.03 7.24
C THR A 243 7.49 11.06 5.71
N PHE A 244 6.40 10.71 5.04
CA PHE A 244 6.27 10.80 3.59
C PHE A 244 5.82 12.23 3.25
N LEU A 245 6.58 12.91 2.38
CA LEU A 245 6.31 14.29 1.99
C LEU A 245 6.06 14.37 0.48
N PRO A 246 5.06 15.15 0.01
CA PRO A 246 4.71 15.29 -1.41
C PRO A 246 5.85 15.65 -2.36
N VAL A 247 6.91 16.28 -1.84
CA VAL A 247 8.11 16.67 -2.61
C VAL A 247 9.20 15.60 -2.62
N LEU A 248 9.25 14.74 -1.60
CA LEU A 248 10.34 13.75 -1.43
C LEU A 248 10.05 12.43 -2.13
N TRP A 249 8.79 11.99 -2.17
CA TRP A 249 8.45 10.68 -2.75
C TRP A 249 8.80 10.59 -4.24
N ARG A 250 8.65 11.69 -4.99
CA ARG A 250 9.00 11.78 -6.42
C ARG A 250 10.49 11.59 -6.69
N VAL A 251 11.34 11.87 -5.70
CA VAL A 251 12.78 11.69 -5.78
C VAL A 251 13.26 10.46 -5.01
N GLY A 252 12.33 9.57 -4.64
CA GLY A 252 12.66 8.31 -3.97
C GLY A 252 13.18 8.50 -2.55
N LYS A 253 12.69 9.50 -1.81
CA LYS A 253 13.19 9.85 -0.47
C LYS A 253 12.08 9.90 0.56
N VAL A 254 12.45 9.67 1.81
CA VAL A 254 11.59 9.73 3.00
C VAL A 254 12.33 10.51 4.08
N GLU A 255 11.60 11.32 4.84
CA GLU A 255 12.14 11.95 6.04
C GLU A 255 11.99 11.00 7.22
N VAL A 256 13.04 10.87 8.02
CA VAL A 256 13.13 9.91 9.10
C VAL A 256 13.52 10.63 10.38
N THR A 257 12.73 10.42 11.41
CA THR A 257 13.02 10.87 12.77
C THR A 257 13.25 9.66 13.63
N VAL A 258 14.41 9.58 14.29
CA VAL A 258 14.74 8.49 15.21
C VAL A 258 14.62 9.01 16.63
N ASP A 259 13.73 8.42 17.42
CA ASP A 259 13.36 8.86 18.75
C ASP A 259 12.91 10.34 18.72
N GLU A 260 13.55 11.22 19.49
CA GLU A 260 13.30 12.66 19.48
C GLU A 260 14.44 13.45 18.80
N LYS A 261 15.23 12.77 17.96
CA LYS A 261 16.39 13.35 17.26
C LYS A 261 16.00 14.21 16.06
N ASP A 262 16.97 14.96 15.55
CA ASP A 262 16.75 15.77 14.36
C ASP A 262 16.40 14.89 13.13
N PRO A 263 15.41 15.29 12.32
CA PRO A 263 14.99 14.52 11.16
C PRO A 263 16.07 14.50 10.07
N VAL A 264 16.21 13.36 9.40
CA VAL A 264 17.13 13.16 8.28
C VAL A 264 16.41 12.61 7.06
N THR A 265 16.81 13.05 5.87
CA THR A 265 16.26 12.50 4.63
C THR A 265 17.07 11.30 4.17
N VAL A 266 16.41 10.16 3.96
CA VAL A 266 17.05 8.94 3.45
C VAL A 266 16.49 8.54 2.08
N PRO A 267 17.31 7.98 1.17
CA PRO A 267 16.82 7.41 -0.08
C PRO A 267 16.19 6.02 0.18
N VAL A 268 15.13 5.71 -0.56
CA VAL A 268 14.50 4.39 -0.59
C VAL A 268 14.87 3.68 -1.88
N VAL A 269 15.40 2.48 -1.75
CA VAL A 269 15.76 1.63 -2.89
C VAL A 269 14.60 0.65 -3.15
N ARG A 270 14.23 0.44 -4.41
CA ARG A 270 13.29 -0.60 -4.86
C ARG A 270 13.98 -1.95 -4.92
#